data_AF-A0A2M6URE7-F1
#
_entry.id   AF-A0A2M6URE7-F1
#
_cell.length_a   1.000
_cell.length_b   1.000
_cell.length_c   1.000
_cell.angle_alpha   90.00
_cell.angle_beta   90.00
_cell.angle_gamma   90.00
#
_symmetry.space_group_name_H-M   'P 1'
#
loop_
_entity.id
_entity.type
_entity.pdbx_description
1 polymer ?
#
loop_
_entity_poly.entity_id
_entity_poly.type
_entity_poly.pdbx_seq_one_letter_code
_entity_poly.pdbx_strand_id
1 'polypeptide(L)' 'MKLIRKVMLMCVLLSLIGCRTNKYVSCVGWLPIYLERQDVNVISSNLAREILKHNKQGERVCG' A
#
# COMPACT_ATOMS: atom_id res chain seq x y z
N MET A 1 -0.08 16.67 38.63
CA MET A 1 0.42 17.06 37.27
C MET A 1 1.53 16.17 36.69
N LYS A 2 2.25 15.35 37.47
CA LYS A 2 3.29 14.45 36.92
C LYS A 2 2.76 13.39 35.93
N LEU A 3 1.56 12.85 36.19
CA LEU A 3 0.94 11.81 35.35
C LEU A 3 0.55 12.36 33.96
N ILE A 4 -0.10 13.52 33.93
CA ILE A 4 -0.53 14.19 32.68
C ILE A 4 0.66 14.47 31.76
N ARG A 5 1.78 14.94 32.32
CA ARG A 5 3.01 15.19 31.55
C ARG A 5 3.60 13.91 30.93
N LYS A 6 3.53 12.78 31.64
CA LYS A 6 3.96 11.47 31.10
C LYS A 6 3.03 11.00 29.98
N VAL A 7 1.72 11.14 30.17
CA VAL A 7 0.72 10.77 29.15
C VAL A 7 0.90 11.59 27.88
N MET A 8 1.06 12.92 27.99
CA MET A 8 1.34 13.77 26.82
C MET A 8 2.62 13.34 26.09
N LEU A 9 3.69 13.01 26.83
CA LEU A 9 4.95 12.58 26.22
C LEU A 9 4.79 11.26 25.45
N MET A 10 4.05 10.29 26.02
CA MET A 10 3.74 9.03 25.35
C MET A 10 2.88 9.25 24.10
N CYS A 11 1.88 10.13 24.14
CA CYS A 11 1.07 10.48 22.97
C CYS A 11 1.93 11.08 21.86
N VAL A 12 2.81 12.04 22.19
CA VAL A 12 3.74 12.64 21.21
C VAL A 12 4.65 11.56 20.59
N LEU A 13 5.21 10.66 21.40
CA LEU A 13 6.05 9.57 20.90
C LEU A 13 5.29 8.61 19.97
N LEU A 14 4.05 8.26 20.28
CA LEU A 14 3.20 7.42 19.42
C LEU A 14 2.87 8.11 18.09
N SER A 15 2.58 9.41 18.12
CA SER A 15 2.33 10.22 16.91
C SER A 15 3.56 10.30 16.00
N LEU A 16 4.77 10.35 16.58
CA LEU A 16 6.03 10.38 15.84
C LEU A 16 6.35 9.02 15.18
N ILE A 17 5.96 7.90 15.80
CA ILE A 17 6.11 6.56 15.22
C ILE A 17 5.15 6.37 14.04
N GLY A 18 3.93 6.92 14.12
CA GLY A 18 2.92 6.84 13.06
C GLY A 18 3.28 7.60 11.77
N CYS A 19 4.21 8.55 11.83
CA CYS A 19 4.67 9.32 10.66
C CYS A 19 5.68 8.55 9.79
N ARG A 20 6.02 7.32 10.17
CA ARG A 20 6.90 6.40 9.43
C ARG A 20 6.18 5.12 9.02
N THR A 21 4.88 5.18 8.75
CA THR A 21 4.21 4.16 7.96
C THR A 21 4.86 4.17 6.58
N ASN A 22 5.77 3.22 6.39
CA ASN A 22 6.50 3.04 5.14
C ASN A 22 5.47 2.88 4.01
N LYS A 23 5.43 3.83 3.06
CA LYS A 23 4.59 3.77 1.84
C LYS A 23 4.65 2.37 1.22
N TYR A 24 5.83 1.74 1.31
CA TYR A 24 6.09 0.38 0.86
C TYR A 24 5.23 -0.71 1.52
N VAL A 25 5.03 -0.67 2.86
CA VAL A 25 4.20 -1.67 3.58
C VAL A 25 2.71 -1.46 3.25
N SER A 26 2.29 -0.21 3.07
CA SER A 26 0.92 0.11 2.67
C SER A 26 0.60 -0.28 1.22
N CYS A 27 1.62 -0.36 0.36
CA CYS A 27 1.47 -0.55 -1.08
C CYS A 27 1.76 -1.98 -1.57
N VAL A 28 2.06 -2.92 -0.66
CA VAL A 28 2.33 -4.32 -1.02
C VAL A 28 1.16 -4.92 -1.81
N GLY A 29 -0.08 -4.61 -1.42
CA GLY A 29 -1.28 -5.07 -2.13
C GLY A 29 -1.54 -4.39 -3.48
N TRP A 30 -0.73 -3.39 -3.85
CA TRP A 30 -0.86 -2.61 -5.08
C TRP A 30 0.35 -2.77 -6.01
N LEU A 31 1.20 -3.77 -5.75
CA LEU A 31 2.32 -4.06 -6.62
C LEU A 31 1.83 -4.43 -8.03
N PRO A 32 2.46 -3.90 -9.09
CA PRO A 32 2.02 -4.16 -10.45
C PRO A 32 2.13 -5.65 -10.79
N ILE A 33 1.05 -6.18 -11.37
CA ILE A 33 1.02 -7.54 -11.90
C ILE A 33 1.49 -7.49 -13.35
N TYR A 34 2.60 -8.16 -13.64
CA TYR A 34 3.13 -8.33 -14.99
C TYR A 34 2.89 -9.76 -15.45
N LEU A 35 2.47 -9.90 -16.69
CA LEU A 35 2.25 -11.19 -17.33
C LEU A 35 3.48 -11.58 -18.14
N GLU A 36 3.86 -12.85 -18.07
CA GLU A 36 4.83 -13.39 -18.99
C GLU A 36 4.20 -13.65 -20.36
N ARG A 37 5.04 -13.81 -21.39
CA ARG A 37 4.56 -14.04 -22.76
C ARG A 37 3.63 -15.26 -22.89
N GLN A 38 3.88 -16.28 -22.09
CA GLN A 38 3.04 -17.49 -22.03
C GLN A 38 1.66 -17.21 -21.42
N ASP A 39 1.58 -16.36 -20.40
CA ASP A 39 0.33 -16.02 -19.71
C ASP A 39 -0.61 -15.22 -20.61
N VAL A 40 -0.06 -14.33 -21.46
CA VAL A 40 -0.83 -13.51 -22.40
C VAL A 40 -1.67 -14.37 -23.35
N ASN A 41 -1.21 -15.58 -23.69
CA ASN A 41 -1.91 -16.46 -24.62
C ASN A 41 -3.04 -17.29 -23.96
N VAL A 42 -3.00 -17.46 -22.64
CA VAL A 42 -3.94 -18.31 -21.90
C VAL A 42 -4.91 -17.51 -21.02
N ILE A 43 -4.61 -16.24 -20.76
CA ILE A 43 -5.43 -15.36 -19.94
C ILE A 43 -6.77 -15.03 -20.64
N SER A 44 -7.85 -14.99 -19.86
CA SER A 44 -9.13 -14.49 -20.36
C SER A 44 -9.12 -12.96 -20.51
N SER A 45 -9.91 -12.44 -21.46
CA SER A 45 -10.08 -10.99 -21.64
C SER A 45 -10.60 -10.29 -20.38
N ASN A 46 -11.43 -10.97 -19.59
CA ASN A 46 -11.93 -10.45 -18.32
C ASN A 46 -10.81 -10.32 -17.29
N LEU A 47 -9.97 -11.35 -17.12
CA LEU A 47 -8.85 -11.29 -16.19
C LEU A 47 -7.82 -10.25 -16.61
N ALA A 48 -7.53 -10.11 -17.90
CA ALA A 48 -6.67 -9.05 -18.43
C ALA A 48 -7.20 -7.64 -18.08
N ARG A 49 -8.52 -7.43 -18.17
CA ARG A 49 -9.15 -6.16 -17.80
C ARG A 49 -9.03 -5.88 -16.30
N GLU A 50 -9.23 -6.88 -15.46
CA GLU A 50 -9.11 -6.71 -14.00
C GLU A 50 -7.66 -6.46 -13.57
N ILE A 51 -6.67 -7.13 -14.18
CA ILE A 51 -5.25 -6.84 -13.96
C ILE A 51 -4.92 -5.39 -14.34
N LEU A 52 -5.42 -4.92 -15.49
CA LEU A 52 -5.21 -3.54 -15.92
C LEU A 52 -5.83 -2.52 -14.95
N LYS A 53 -7.05 -2.79 -14.46
CA LYS A 53 -7.71 -1.94 -13.44
C LYS A 53 -6.92 -1.92 -12.14
N HIS A 54 -6.48 -3.07 -11.67
CA HIS A 54 -5.66 -3.21 -10.47
C HIS A 54 -4.39 -2.37 -10.57
N ASN A 55 -3.62 -2.52 -11.66
CA ASN A 55 -2.35 -1.80 -11.84
C ASN A 55 -2.56 -0.28 -11.93
N LYS A 56 -3.60 0.19 -12.65
CA LYS A 56 -3.94 1.62 -12.71
C LYS A 56 -4.34 2.19 -11.35
N GLN A 57 -5.10 1.42 -10.56
CA GLN A 57 -5.46 1.84 -9.21
C GLN A 57 -4.22 1.91 -8.33
N GLY A 58 -3.35 0.90 -8.38
CA GLY A 58 -2.09 0.87 -7.66
C GLY A 58 -1.17 2.05 -8.00
N GLU A 59 -1.01 2.37 -9.29
CA GLU A 59 -0.28 3.58 -9.73
C GLU A 59 -0.87 4.86 -9.12
N ARG A 60 -2.20 4.99 -9.09
CA ARG A 60 -2.85 6.18 -8.52
C ARG A 60 -2.66 6.33 -7.02
N VAL A 61 -2.67 5.22 -6.26
CA VAL A 61 -2.61 5.27 -4.79
C VAL A 61 -1.18 5.16 -4.24
N CYS A 62 -0.28 4.53 -4.99
CA CYS A 62 1.03 4.10 -4.54
C CYS A 62 2.19 4.50 -5.45
N GLY A 63 1.92 4.92 -6.69
CA GLY A 63 2.89 5.51 -7.62
C GLY A 63 3.40 6.88 -7.19
#